data_AF-A0A229UM28-F1
#
_entry.id   AF-A0A229UM28-F1
#
_cell.length_a   1.000
_cell.length_b   1.000
_cell.length_c   1.000
_cell.angle_alpha   90.00
_cell.angle_beta   90.00
_cell.angle_gamma   90.00
#
_symmetry.space_group_name_H-M   'P 1'
#
loop_
_entity.id
_entity.type
_entity.pdbx_description
1 polymer ?
#
loop_
_entity_poly.entity_id
_entity_poly.type
_entity_poly.pdbx_seq_one_letter_code
_entity_poly.pdbx_strand_id
1 'polypeptide(L)' 'MLGKWLRENKYAAGILLFVRLYFGYEWLTHGWQKLTGGFTAEGFLNNAVAKPIIDKATNELVYPTFTAFIQHFALPNVK' A
#
# COMPACT_ATOMS: atom_id res chain seq x y z
N MET A 1 -20.76 14.30 22.51
CA MET A 1 -20.85 13.20 23.51
C MET A 1 -19.62 12.27 23.44
N LEU A 2 -19.31 11.66 22.28
CA LEU A 2 -18.17 10.74 22.13
C LEU A 2 -16.79 11.37 22.43
N GLY A 3 -16.50 12.56 21.89
CA GLY A 3 -15.21 13.22 22.10
C GLY A 3 -14.91 13.59 23.56
N LYS A 4 -15.96 13.91 24.34
CA LYS A 4 -15.86 14.16 25.79
C LYS A 4 -15.52 12.86 26.54
N TRP A 5 -16.21 11.77 26.19
CA TRP A 5 -15.97 10.45 26.78
C TRP A 5 -14.55 9.94 26.51
N LEU A 6 -14.02 10.09 25.28
CA LEU A 6 -12.65 9.69 24.96
C LEU A 6 -11.58 10.47 25.73
N ARG A 7 -11.87 11.71 26.15
CA ARG A 7 -10.92 12.60 26.84
C ARG A 7 -10.98 12.47 28.36
N GLU A 8 -12.16 12.23 28.93
CA GLU A 8 -12.37 12.30 30.39
C GLU A 8 -12.53 10.92 31.05
N ASN A 9 -12.78 9.85 30.29
CA ASN A 9 -13.03 8.53 30.87
C ASN A 9 -11.73 7.71 31.03
N LYS A 10 -11.43 7.29 32.26
CA LYS A 10 -10.25 6.47 32.60
C LYS A 10 -10.16 5.13 31.86
N TYR A 11 -11.30 4.48 31.58
CA TYR A 11 -11.33 3.23 30.83
C TYR A 11 -11.08 3.49 29.34
N ALA A 12 -11.65 4.56 28.79
CA ALA A 12 -11.37 4.98 27.41
C ALA A 12 -9.88 5.32 27.23
N ALA A 13 -9.26 5.99 28.21
CA ALA A 13 -7.82 6.26 28.21
C ALA A 13 -6.98 4.97 28.17
N GLY A 14 -7.36 3.97 28.97
CA GLY A 14 -6.72 2.64 28.96
C GLY A 14 -6.83 1.94 27.61
N ILE A 15 -8.03 1.90 27.02
CA ILE A 15 -8.25 1.31 25.69
C ILE A 15 -7.40 2.03 24.62
N LEU A 16 -7.42 3.36 24.64
CA LEU A 16 -6.64 4.16 23.69
C LEU A 16 -5.12 3.98 23.86
N LEU A 17 -4.63 3.67 25.06
CA LEU A 17 -3.23 3.33 25.28
C LEU A 17 -2.87 2.04 24.53
N PHE A 18 -3.65 0.97 24.69
CA PHE A 18 -3.41 -0.29 23.98
C PHE A 18 -3.48 -0.13 22.47
N VAL A 19 -4.48 0.60 21.98
CA VAL A 19 -4.62 0.91 20.55
C VAL A 19 -3.38 1.64 20.02
N ARG A 20 -2.86 2.62 20.77
CA ARG A 20 -1.65 3.36 20.38
C ARG A 20 -0.42 2.48 20.38
N LEU A 21 -0.24 1.62 21.39
CA LEU A 21 0.91 0.72 21.46
C LEU A 21 0.89 -0.28 20.30
N TYR A 22 -0.28 -0.85 20.00
CA TYR A 22 -0.44 -1.76 18.87
C TYR A 22 -0.13 -1.08 17.53
N PHE A 23 -0.77 0.05 17.23
CA PHE A 23 -0.51 0.75 15.98
C PHE A 23 0.91 1.32 15.91
N GLY A 24 1.47 1.77 17.03
CA GLY A 24 2.86 2.22 17.11
C GLY A 24 3.84 1.08 16.82
N TYR A 25 3.60 -0.11 17.37
CA TYR A 25 4.40 -1.31 17.11
C TYR A 25 4.31 -1.75 15.65
N GLU A 26 3.09 -1.83 15.08
CA GLU A 26 2.89 -2.16 13.66
C GLU A 26 3.57 -1.14 12.75
N TRP A 27 3.43 0.16 13.06
CA TRP A 27 4.08 1.23 12.30
C TRP A 27 5.61 1.14 12.35
N LEU A 28 6.19 0.88 13.53
CA LEU A 28 7.62 0.67 13.68
C LEU A 28 8.09 -0.59 12.96
N THR A 29 7.36 -1.70 13.06
CA THR A 29 7.73 -2.99 12.45
C THR A 29 7.71 -2.89 10.93
N HIS A 30 6.64 -2.35 10.35
CA HIS A 30 6.57 -2.12 8.90
C HIS A 30 7.53 -1.03 8.44
N GLY A 31 7.73 0.03 9.24
CA GLY A 31 8.74 1.05 8.98
C GLY A 31 10.14 0.46 8.91
N TRP A 32 10.47 -0.42 9.86
CA TRP A 32 11.74 -1.12 9.92
C TRP A 32 11.93 -2.02 8.70
N GLN A 33 10.91 -2.80 8.33
CA GLN A 33 10.93 -3.62 7.11
C GLN A 33 11.17 -2.80 5.84
N LYS A 34 10.67 -1.56 5.76
CA LYS A 34 10.97 -0.66 4.63
C LYS A 34 12.42 -0.20 4.61
N LEU A 35 13.04 -0.01 5.78
CA LEU A 35 14.44 0.39 5.88
C LEU A 35 15.40 -0.77 5.58
N THR A 36 15.04 -2.00 5.98
CA THR A 36 15.95 -3.15 5.90
C THR A 36 15.64 -4.14 4.77
N GLY A 37 14.40 -4.18 4.28
CA GLY A 37 13.91 -5.20 3.35
C GLY A 37 14.21 -4.95 1.86
N GLY A 38 14.87 -3.83 1.54
CA GLY A 38 15.08 -3.40 0.16
C GLY A 38 13.77 -3.04 -0.56
N PHE A 39 13.91 -2.52 -1.77
CA PHE A 39 12.77 -2.23 -2.64
C PHE A 39 12.95 -2.99 -3.95
N THR A 40 11.93 -3.73 -4.37
CA THR A 40 11.83 -4.28 -5.72
C THR A 40 10.56 -3.76 -6.40
N ALA A 41 10.71 -3.34 -7.65
CA ALA A 41 9.59 -2.87 -8.45
C ALA A 41 8.77 -4.04 -9.05
N GLU A 42 9.22 -5.29 -8.91
CA GLU A 42 8.64 -6.44 -9.58
C GLU A 42 7.13 -6.58 -9.33
N GLY A 43 6.69 -6.49 -8.08
CA GLY A 43 5.27 -6.58 -7.73
C GLY A 43 4.44 -5.44 -8.33
N PHE A 44 4.99 -4.24 -8.43
CA PHE A 44 4.31 -3.09 -9.04
C PHE A 44 4.17 -3.25 -10.56
N LEU A 45 5.25 -3.69 -11.22
CA LEU A 45 5.24 -3.92 -12.67
C LEU A 45 4.32 -5.07 -13.05
N ASN A 46 4.30 -6.17 -12.28
CA ASN A 46 3.36 -7.26 -12.46
C ASN A 46 1.90 -6.79 -12.36
N ASN A 47 1.59 -5.98 -11.34
CA ASN A 47 0.24 -5.42 -11.20
C ASN A 47 -0.13 -4.45 -12.32
N ALA A 48 0.83 -3.67 -12.84
CA ALA A 48 0.59 -2.75 -13.94
C ALA A 48 0.22 -3.48 -15.24
N VAL A 49 0.83 -4.64 -15.50
CA VAL A 49 0.49 -5.50 -16.64
C VAL A 49 -0.81 -6.27 -16.41
N ALA A 50 -1.06 -6.73 -15.18
CA ALA A 50 -2.28 -7.48 -14.84
C ALA A 50 -3.54 -6.59 -14.79
N LYS A 51 -3.38 -5.30 -14.48
CA LYS A 51 -4.47 -4.31 -14.39
C LYS A 51 -4.10 -3.05 -15.18
N PRO A 52 -3.98 -3.15 -16.51
CA PRO A 52 -3.63 -2.00 -17.32
C PRO A 52 -4.80 -1.02 -17.38
N ILE A 53 -4.52 0.21 -17.81
CA ILE A 53 -5.58 1.23 -17.97
C ILE A 53 -6.37 0.87 -19.23
N ILE A 54 -7.65 0.56 -19.03
CA ILE A 54 -8.60 0.16 -20.06
C ILE A 54 -9.70 1.21 -20.12
N ASP A 55 -10.10 1.59 -21.34
CA ASP A 55 -11.25 2.45 -21.57
C ASP A 55 -12.53 1.71 -21.16
N LYS A 56 -13.36 2.32 -20.32
CA LYS A 56 -14.55 1.65 -19.77
C LYS A 56 -15.68 1.47 -20.78
N ALA A 57 -15.68 2.24 -21.87
CA ALA A 57 -16.69 2.18 -22.92
C ALA A 57 -16.29 1.24 -24.06
N THR A 58 -15.02 1.27 -24.50
CA THR A 58 -14.54 0.43 -25.62
C THR A 58 -13.86 -0.85 -25.16
N ASN A 59 -13.50 -0.95 -23.88
CA ASN A 59 -12.74 -2.06 -23.30
C ASN A 59 -11.36 -2.26 -23.95
N GLU A 60 -10.83 -1.21 -24.57
CA GLU A 60 -9.52 -1.20 -25.22
C GLU A 60 -8.45 -0.63 -24.30
N LEU A 61 -7.21 -1.06 -24.52
CA LEU A 61 -6.04 -0.53 -23.83
C LEU A 61 -5.84 0.95 -24.18
N VAL A 62 -5.83 1.82 -23.16
CA VAL A 62 -5.55 3.25 -23.34
C VAL A 62 -4.07 3.47 -23.67
N TYR A 63 -3.18 2.62 -23.14
CA TYR A 63 -1.73 2.72 -23.33
C TYR A 63 -1.10 1.39 -23.73
N PRO A 64 -1.35 0.89 -24.96
CA PRO A 64 -0.89 -0.43 -25.39
C PRO A 64 0.64 -0.51 -25.48
N THR A 65 1.31 0.51 -26.04
CA THR A 65 2.78 0.53 -26.16
C THR A 65 3.48 0.55 -24.81
N PHE A 66 2.95 1.31 -23.86
CA PHE A 66 3.50 1.38 -22.51
C PHE A 66 3.33 0.05 -21.76
N THR A 67 2.15 -0.55 -21.87
CA THR A 67 1.87 -1.87 -21.27
C THR A 67 2.78 -2.95 -21.85
N ALA A 68 2.97 -2.95 -23.18
CA ALA A 68 3.88 -3.86 -23.86
C ALA A 68 5.35 -3.64 -23.45
N PHE A 69 5.79 -2.39 -23.30
CA PHE A 69 7.13 -2.07 -22.78
C PHE A 69 7.33 -2.62 -21.36
N ILE A 70 6.35 -2.43 -20.47
CA ILE A 70 6.44 -2.98 -19.11
C ILE A 70 6.54 -4.50 -19.17
N GLN A 71 5.68 -5.16 -19.94
CA GLN A 71 5.62 -6.62 -20.00
C GLN A 71 6.88 -7.25 -20.62
N HIS A 72 7.42 -6.67 -21.69
CA HIS A 72 8.50 -7.30 -22.46
C HIS A 72 9.89 -6.77 -22.14
N PHE A 73 10.02 -5.57 -21.58
CA PHE A 73 11.32 -4.98 -21.25
C PHE A 73 11.48 -4.71 -19.77
N ALA A 74 10.57 -3.95 -19.14
CA ALA A 74 10.79 -3.53 -17.75
C ALA A 74 10.71 -4.71 -16.77
N LEU A 75 9.69 -5.57 -16.91
CA LEU A 75 9.44 -6.70 -16.01
C LEU A 75 10.56 -7.75 -16.07
N PRO A 76 11.06 -8.20 -17.25
CA PRO A 76 12.15 -9.18 -17.29
C PRO A 76 13.51 -8.65 -16.80
N ASN A 77 13.67 -7.32 -16.69
CA ASN A 77 14.94 -6.68 -16.29
C ASN A 77 14.89 -6.07 -14.88
N VAL A 78 13.79 -6.25 -14.14
CA VAL A 78 13.69 -5.82 -12.75
C VAL A 78 14.57 -6.71 -11.86
N LYS A 79 15.28 -6.11 -10.90
CA LYS A 79 16.11 -6.81 -9.91
C LYS A 79 15.42 -6.88 -8.56
#